data_AF-A0A180EZR9-F1
#
_entry.id   AF-A0A180EZR9-F1
#
_cell.length_a   1.000
_cell.length_b   1.000
_cell.length_c   1.000
_cell.angle_alpha   90.00
_cell.angle_beta   90.00
_cell.angle_gamma   90.00
#
_symmetry.space_group_name_H-M   'P 1'
#
loop_
_entity.id
_entity.type
_entity.pdbx_description
1 polymer ?
#
loop_
_entity_poly.entity_id
_entity_poly.type
_entity_poly.pdbx_seq_one_letter_code
_entity_poly.pdbx_strand_id
1 'polypeptide(L)'
;MREKSYTAIVTELDLLGYVEMRGNERTITFNPTGRNEGKNTCNLPAVMNIPTVVDGKGAGLANTFFQAQIIAPYVANLRARSEQNKKYEILISELRDEIELITDDLGANEFISRIDAFAHIGNSKAVASTLLARKAGELKLAFNKTSKLYE
;
A
#
# COMPACT_ATOMS: atom_id res chain seq x y z
N MET A 1 9.08 22.72 -22.96
CA MET A 1 8.39 22.11 -21.81
C MET A 1 7.28 21.25 -22.42
N ARG A 2 7.36 19.91 -22.36
CA ARG A 2 6.33 19.03 -22.96
C ARG A 2 5.09 19.07 -22.07
N GLU A 3 3.95 19.47 -22.63
CA GLU A 3 2.65 19.36 -21.98
C GLU A 3 2.44 17.89 -21.53
N LYS A 4 2.31 17.66 -20.23
CA LYS A 4 1.86 16.36 -19.72
C LYS A 4 0.40 16.21 -20.13
N SER A 5 0.04 15.06 -20.70
CA SER A 5 -1.37 14.76 -20.97
C SER A 5 -2.15 14.74 -19.65
N TYR A 6 -3.43 15.08 -19.71
CA TYR A 6 -4.34 15.02 -18.56
C TYR A 6 -4.26 13.64 -17.86
N THR A 7 -4.20 12.56 -18.63
CA THR A 7 -4.02 11.20 -18.11
C THR A 7 -2.74 11.05 -17.30
N ALA A 8 -1.60 11.59 -17.77
CA ALA A 8 -0.33 11.51 -17.04
C ALA A 8 -0.40 12.26 -15.71
N ILE A 9 -1.14 13.36 -15.64
CA ILE A 9 -1.36 14.11 -14.40
C ILE A 9 -2.19 13.27 -13.42
N VAL A 10 -3.32 12.70 -13.87
CA VAL A 10 -4.20 11.87 -13.02
C VAL A 10 -3.47 10.62 -12.50
N THR A 11 -2.58 10.02 -13.30
CA THR A 11 -1.78 8.88 -12.85
C THR A 11 -0.83 9.23 -11.70
N GLU A 12 -0.34 10.45 -11.63
CA GLU A 12 0.60 10.91 -10.60
C GLU A 12 -0.07 11.39 -9.30
N LEU A 13 -1.37 11.75 -9.34
CA LEU A 13 -2.09 12.24 -8.15
C LEU A 13 -2.47 11.12 -7.18
N ASP A 14 -2.46 11.35 -5.87
CA ASP A 14 -3.02 10.38 -4.92
C ASP A 14 -4.53 10.51 -4.74
N LEU A 15 -5.03 11.74 -4.84
CA LEU A 15 -6.45 12.06 -4.75
C LEU A 15 -6.86 13.02 -5.86
N LEU A 16 -7.95 12.68 -6.55
CA LEU A 16 -8.65 13.56 -7.49
C LEU A 16 -10.13 13.51 -7.14
N GLY A 17 -10.67 14.65 -6.70
CA GLY A 17 -12.05 14.75 -6.25
C GLY A 17 -12.86 15.74 -7.09
N TYR A 18 -14.15 15.45 -7.23
CA TYR A 18 -15.12 16.32 -7.88
C TYR A 18 -16.17 16.80 -6.87
N VAL A 19 -16.42 18.11 -6.86
CA VAL A 19 -17.46 18.72 -6.03
C VAL A 19 -18.70 18.98 -6.88
N GLU A 20 -19.84 18.46 -6.45
CA GLU A 20 -21.14 18.71 -7.07
C GLU A 20 -22.01 19.51 -6.11
N MET A 21 -22.85 20.40 -6.66
CA MET A 21 -23.90 21.08 -5.91
C MET A 21 -25.27 20.70 -6.50
N ARG A 22 -26.18 20.23 -5.64
CA ARG A 22 -27.57 19.95 -6.00
C ARG A 22 -28.48 20.75 -5.06
N GLY A 23 -29.10 21.81 -5.59
CA GLY A 23 -29.78 22.80 -4.75
C GLY A 23 -28.78 23.45 -3.78
N ASN A 24 -29.05 23.33 -2.48
CA ASN A 24 -28.17 23.85 -1.42
C ASN A 24 -27.18 22.82 -0.86
N GLU A 25 -27.27 21.57 -1.31
CA GLU A 25 -26.38 20.49 -0.85
C GLU A 25 -25.13 20.45 -1.72
N ARG A 26 -23.97 20.39 -1.06
CA ARG A 26 -22.66 20.26 -1.72
C ARG A 26 -22.08 18.92 -1.32
N THR A 27 -21.62 18.15 -2.30
CA THR A 27 -21.00 16.85 -2.08
C THR A 27 -19.65 16.80 -2.78
N ILE A 28 -18.76 15.95 -2.28
CA ILE A 28 -17.50 15.62 -2.93
C ILE A 28 -17.42 14.10 -3.12
N THR A 29 -16.96 13.67 -4.29
CA THR A 29 -16.60 12.28 -4.58
C THR A 29 -15.17 12.20 -5.06
N PHE A 30 -14.44 11.16 -4.66
CA PHE A 30 -13.11 10.82 -5.16
C PHE A 30 -13.14 9.57 -6.05
N ASN A 31 -14.31 8.96 -6.25
CA ASN A 31 -14.47 7.81 -7.12
C ASN A 31 -14.80 8.27 -8.55
N PRO A 32 -14.29 7.58 -9.58
CA PRO A 32 -14.74 7.79 -10.94
C PRO A 32 -16.25 7.63 -11.04
N THR A 33 -16.88 8.50 -11.83
CA THR A 33 -18.30 8.44 -12.17
C THR A 33 -18.45 8.54 -13.69
N GLY A 34 -19.64 8.25 -14.21
CA GLY A 34 -19.90 8.44 -15.66
C GLY A 34 -19.78 9.89 -16.14
N ARG A 35 -19.64 10.87 -15.24
CA ARG A 35 -19.53 12.30 -15.56
C ARG A 35 -18.16 12.90 -15.27
N ASN A 36 -17.41 12.31 -14.33
CA ASN A 36 -16.18 12.87 -13.81
C ASN A 36 -15.16 11.77 -13.50
N GLU A 37 -13.90 12.03 -13.82
CA GLU A 37 -12.78 11.25 -13.33
C GLU A 37 -12.64 11.42 -11.81
N GLY A 38 -12.13 10.39 -11.15
CA GLY A 38 -11.86 10.42 -9.71
C GLY A 38 -10.72 9.48 -9.35
N LYS A 39 -9.97 9.82 -8.31
CA LYS A 39 -8.94 8.94 -7.77
C LYS A 39 -9.00 8.94 -6.26
N ASN A 40 -9.10 7.73 -5.69
CA ASN A 40 -9.27 7.49 -4.27
C ASN A 40 -8.28 6.42 -3.76
N THR A 41 -6.99 6.75 -3.74
CA THR A 41 -5.94 5.82 -3.25
C THR A 41 -5.99 5.57 -1.74
N CYS A 42 -6.78 6.38 -1.03
CA CYS A 42 -6.85 6.43 0.44
C CYS A 42 -8.12 5.82 1.01
N ASN A 43 -8.96 5.25 0.15
CA ASN A 43 -10.23 4.62 0.52
C ASN A 43 -11.14 5.55 1.36
N LEU A 44 -11.19 6.83 0.99
CA LEU A 44 -12.16 7.78 1.55
C LEU A 44 -13.59 7.34 1.20
N PRO A 45 -14.62 7.78 1.95
CA PRO A 45 -16.00 7.50 1.61
C PRO A 45 -16.32 7.89 0.15
N ALA A 46 -17.17 7.07 -0.51
CA ALA A 46 -17.47 7.25 -1.92
C ALA A 46 -18.07 8.64 -2.25
N VAL A 47 -18.90 9.17 -1.35
CA VAL A 47 -19.46 10.52 -1.42
C VAL A 47 -19.46 11.10 0.00
N MET A 48 -19.07 12.36 0.14
CA MET A 48 -19.10 13.09 1.41
C MET A 48 -19.85 14.41 1.26
N ASN A 49 -20.65 14.77 2.26
CA ASN A 49 -21.34 16.06 2.30
C ASN A 49 -20.38 17.16 2.78
N ILE A 50 -20.28 18.25 2.02
CA ILE A 50 -19.53 19.43 2.41
C ILE A 50 -20.45 20.33 3.25
N PRO A 51 -20.13 20.59 4.52
CA PRO A 51 -21.02 21.32 5.41
C PRO A 51 -21.18 22.78 5.01
N THR A 52 -22.35 23.34 5.36
CA THR A 52 -22.57 24.79 5.33
C THR A 52 -21.80 25.44 6.46
N VAL A 53 -20.96 26.41 6.12
CA VAL A 53 -20.07 27.11 7.04
C VAL A 53 -20.59 28.51 7.32
N VAL A 54 -21.91 28.61 7.46
CA VAL A 54 -22.64 29.83 7.75
C VAL A 54 -23.72 29.46 8.77
N ASP A 55 -23.84 30.25 9.83
CA ASP A 55 -24.88 30.06 10.85
C ASP A 55 -26.26 30.54 10.38
N GLY A 56 -27.29 30.34 11.20
CA GLY A 56 -28.66 30.79 10.88
C GLY A 56 -28.83 32.31 10.76
N LYS A 57 -27.82 33.12 11.09
CA LYS A 57 -27.80 34.58 10.97
C LYS A 57 -26.95 35.07 9.79
N GLY A 58 -26.35 34.16 9.02
CA GLY A 58 -25.47 34.52 7.92
C GLY A 58 -24.00 34.74 8.31
N ALA A 59 -23.62 34.50 9.57
CA ALA A 59 -22.24 34.66 10.01
C ALA A 59 -21.40 33.42 9.64
N GLY A 60 -20.18 33.65 9.17
CA GLY A 60 -19.26 32.57 8.78
C GLY A 60 -18.82 31.70 9.97
N LEU A 61 -18.83 30.39 9.78
CA LEU A 61 -18.27 29.40 10.69
C LEU A 61 -16.88 28.97 10.20
N ALA A 62 -16.06 28.44 11.11
CA ALA A 62 -14.76 27.87 10.74
C ALA A 62 -14.96 26.67 9.79
N ASN A 63 -14.30 26.70 8.63
CA ASN A 63 -14.33 25.59 7.68
C ASN A 63 -13.11 24.68 7.86
N THR A 64 -13.30 23.58 8.60
CA THR A 64 -12.24 22.58 8.85
C THR A 64 -12.47 21.26 8.12
N PHE A 65 -13.52 21.17 7.28
CA PHE A 65 -13.97 19.92 6.66
C PHE A 65 -12.85 19.25 5.85
N PHE A 66 -12.24 19.95 4.90
CA PHE A 66 -11.19 19.37 4.07
C PHE A 66 -9.99 18.90 4.90
N GLN A 67 -9.58 19.69 5.90
CA GLN A 67 -8.47 19.33 6.76
C GLN A 67 -8.77 18.07 7.57
N ALA A 68 -9.94 18.00 8.19
CA ALA A 68 -10.29 16.93 9.12
C ALA A 68 -10.75 15.64 8.43
N GLN A 69 -11.50 15.74 7.33
CA GLN A 69 -12.16 14.60 6.69
C GLN A 69 -11.40 14.07 5.47
N ILE A 70 -10.49 14.86 4.89
CA ILE A 70 -9.75 14.45 3.67
C ILE A 70 -8.25 14.42 3.94
N ILE A 71 -7.65 15.55 4.37
CA ILE A 71 -6.19 15.65 4.53
C ILE A 71 -5.69 14.81 5.70
N ALA A 72 -6.32 14.88 6.87
CA ALA A 72 -5.87 14.12 8.04
C ALA A 72 -5.94 12.59 7.82
N PRO A 73 -7.04 12.01 7.29
CA PRO A 73 -7.07 10.58 6.95
C PRO A 73 -6.07 10.19 5.86
N TYR A 74 -5.85 11.06 4.87
CA TYR A 74 -4.82 10.84 3.86
C TYR A 74 -3.42 10.72 4.48
N VAL A 75 -3.03 11.71 5.29
CA VAL A 75 -1.73 11.72 5.97
C VAL A 75 -1.58 10.52 6.91
N ALA A 76 -2.63 10.13 7.63
CA ALA A 76 -2.63 8.94 8.47
C ALA A 76 -2.39 7.66 7.65
N ASN A 77 -3.04 7.51 6.50
CA ASN A 77 -2.83 6.38 5.60
C ASN A 77 -1.42 6.36 5.02
N LEU A 78 -0.85 7.51 4.62
CA LEU A 78 0.53 7.60 4.17
C LEU A 78 1.52 7.13 5.24
N ARG A 79 1.32 7.55 6.49
CA ARG A 79 2.15 7.12 7.62
C ARG A 79 2.03 5.62 7.85
N ALA A 80 0.82 5.07 7.88
CA ALA A 80 0.59 3.64 8.05
C ALA A 80 1.25 2.81 6.93
N ARG A 81 1.12 3.24 5.66
CA ARG A 81 1.79 2.59 4.52
C ARG A 81 3.31 2.67 4.64
N SER A 82 3.86 3.83 5.03
CA SER A 82 5.30 3.98 5.26
C SER A 82 5.83 3.05 6.35
N GLU A 83 5.10 2.92 7.46
CA GLU A 83 5.45 2.00 8.55
C GLU A 83 5.39 0.53 8.12
N GLN A 84 4.36 0.12 7.36
CA GLN A 84 4.27 -1.24 6.82
C GLN A 84 5.42 -1.52 5.84
N ASN A 85 5.78 -0.57 4.98
CA ASN A 85 6.92 -0.71 4.08
C ASN A 85 8.24 -0.86 4.86
N LYS A 86 8.45 -0.07 5.92
CA LYS A 86 9.66 -0.22 6.77
C LYS A 86 9.73 -1.62 7.40
N LYS A 87 8.63 -2.12 7.94
CA LYS A 87 8.57 -3.48 8.51
C LYS A 87 8.85 -4.54 7.46
N TYR A 88 8.31 -4.37 6.26
CA TYR A 88 8.58 -5.25 5.12
C TYR A 88 10.07 -5.24 4.74
N GLU A 89 10.69 -4.07 4.58
CA GLU A 89 12.12 -3.97 4.23
C GLU A 89 13.03 -4.60 5.28
N ILE A 90 12.75 -4.38 6.57
CA ILE A 90 13.48 -5.01 7.68
C ILE A 90 13.39 -6.53 7.58
N LEU A 91 12.17 -7.06 7.45
CA LEU A 91 11.93 -8.49 7.30
C LEU A 91 12.64 -9.09 6.09
N ILE A 92 12.58 -8.42 4.93
CA ILE A 92 13.28 -8.88 3.72
C ILE A 92 14.79 -8.87 3.92
N SER A 93 15.33 -7.89 4.65
CA SER A 93 16.75 -7.87 5.01
C SER A 93 17.12 -9.05 5.90
N GLU A 94 16.37 -9.28 6.99
CA GLU A 94 16.61 -10.41 7.90
C GLU A 94 16.56 -11.75 7.16
N LEU A 95 15.57 -11.95 6.30
CA LEU A 95 15.44 -13.16 5.48
C LEU A 95 16.62 -13.33 4.51
N ARG A 96 17.15 -12.23 3.94
CA ARG A 96 18.33 -12.29 3.07
C ARG A 96 19.57 -12.70 3.85
N ASP A 97 19.80 -12.09 5.00
CA ASP A 97 20.95 -12.38 5.86
C ASP A 97 20.93 -13.85 6.31
N GLU A 98 19.77 -14.36 6.74
CA GLU A 98 19.62 -15.77 7.11
C GLU A 98 19.86 -16.73 5.95
N ILE A 99 19.36 -16.41 4.75
CA ILE A 99 19.57 -17.26 3.56
C ILE A 99 21.04 -17.23 3.13
N GLU A 100 21.73 -16.10 3.29
CA GLU A 100 23.14 -15.99 2.92
C GLU A 100 24.05 -16.90 3.76
N LEU A 101 23.70 -17.11 5.03
CA LEU A 101 24.38 -18.01 5.97
C LEU A 101 24.21 -19.50 5.64
N ILE A 102 23.28 -19.87 4.75
CA ILE A 102 23.09 -21.27 4.34
C ILE A 102 24.30 -21.73 3.52
N THR A 103 24.91 -22.83 3.93
CA THR A 103 26.08 -23.42 3.26
C THR A 103 25.82 -24.81 2.68
N ASP A 104 24.74 -25.47 3.10
CA ASP A 104 24.42 -26.85 2.77
C ASP A 104 22.90 -27.12 2.79
N ASP A 105 22.52 -28.36 2.50
CA ASP A 105 21.15 -28.86 2.51
C ASP A 105 20.52 -28.81 3.91
N LEU A 106 21.30 -29.08 4.97
CA LEU A 106 20.82 -29.03 6.35
C LEU A 106 20.34 -27.61 6.70
N GLY A 107 21.15 -26.59 6.42
CA GLY A 107 20.79 -25.20 6.64
C GLY A 107 19.61 -24.74 5.78
N ALA A 108 19.51 -25.21 4.54
CA ALA A 108 18.39 -24.91 3.67
C ALA A 108 17.08 -25.49 4.20
N ASN A 109 17.12 -26.72 4.70
CA ASN A 109 15.97 -27.43 5.26
C ASN A 109 15.57 -26.89 6.64
N GLU A 110 16.55 -26.49 7.46
CA GLU A 110 16.29 -25.78 8.71
C GLU A 110 15.55 -24.46 8.44
N PHE A 111 16.01 -23.67 7.46
CA PHE A 111 15.33 -22.44 7.05
C PHE A 111 13.88 -22.69 6.62
N ILE A 112 13.61 -23.74 5.82
CA ILE A 112 12.26 -24.15 5.44
C ILE A 112 11.39 -24.44 6.67
N SER A 113 11.95 -25.06 7.71
CA SER A 113 11.18 -25.40 8.92
C SER A 113 10.80 -24.16 9.75
N ARG A 114 11.62 -23.11 9.72
CA ARG A 114 11.42 -21.89 10.53
C ARG A 114 10.77 -20.73 9.78
N ILE A 115 10.71 -20.74 8.45
CA ILE A 115 10.16 -19.62 7.66
C ILE A 115 8.71 -19.28 8.05
N ASP A 116 7.92 -20.26 8.49
CA ASP A 116 6.55 -20.03 8.94
C ASP A 116 6.44 -19.25 10.26
N ALA A 117 7.51 -19.20 11.06
CA ALA A 117 7.57 -18.43 12.31
C ALA A 117 7.84 -16.93 12.09
N PHE A 118 8.31 -16.52 10.90
CA PHE A 118 8.54 -15.12 10.59
C PHE A 118 7.21 -14.35 10.45
N ALA A 119 7.25 -13.05 10.73
CA ALA A 119 6.12 -12.18 10.42
C ALA A 119 5.92 -12.15 8.90
N HIS A 120 4.78 -12.60 8.39
CA HIS A 120 4.50 -12.58 6.94
C HIS A 120 3.82 -11.27 6.54
N ILE A 121 4.55 -10.43 5.81
CA ILE A 121 4.07 -9.12 5.34
C ILE A 121 4.03 -9.13 3.81
N GLY A 122 2.84 -8.89 3.24
CA GLY A 122 2.66 -8.84 1.79
C GLY A 122 3.11 -10.13 1.10
N ASN A 123 4.08 -10.03 0.21
CA ASN A 123 4.64 -11.16 -0.54
C ASN A 123 5.96 -11.70 0.05
N SER A 124 6.29 -11.39 1.30
CA SER A 124 7.59 -11.72 1.91
C SER A 124 7.95 -13.19 1.81
N LYS A 125 7.00 -14.09 2.02
CA LYS A 125 7.19 -15.54 1.89
C LYS A 125 7.57 -15.98 0.47
N ALA A 126 6.94 -15.38 -0.54
CA ALA A 126 7.25 -15.66 -1.94
C ALA A 126 8.67 -15.18 -2.28
N VAL A 127 9.04 -13.98 -1.81
CA VAL A 127 10.40 -13.44 -1.97
C VAL A 127 11.43 -14.34 -1.28
N ALA A 128 11.17 -14.77 -0.04
CA ALA A 128 12.03 -15.71 0.69
C ALA A 128 12.22 -17.03 -0.09
N SER A 129 11.14 -17.59 -0.63
CA SER A 129 11.19 -18.80 -1.45
C SER A 129 12.06 -18.63 -2.69
N THR A 130 11.94 -17.51 -3.40
CA THR A 130 12.79 -17.21 -4.58
C THR A 130 14.26 -17.03 -4.19
N LEU A 131 14.54 -16.33 -3.08
CA LEU A 131 15.90 -16.15 -2.58
C LEU A 131 16.53 -17.47 -2.17
N LEU A 132 15.79 -18.32 -1.45
CA LEU A 132 16.24 -19.64 -1.04
C LEU A 132 16.53 -20.54 -2.24
N ALA A 133 15.63 -20.59 -3.23
CA ALA A 133 15.84 -21.37 -4.44
C ALA A 133 17.08 -20.91 -5.22
N ARG A 134 17.33 -19.60 -5.28
CA ARG A 134 18.55 -19.05 -5.88
C ARG A 134 19.80 -19.52 -5.11
N LYS A 135 19.81 -19.37 -3.79
CA LYS A 135 20.92 -19.81 -2.93
C LYS A 135 21.17 -21.31 -3.03
N ALA A 136 20.12 -22.13 -3.00
CA ALA A 136 20.21 -23.57 -3.21
C ALA A 136 20.81 -23.93 -4.57
N GLY A 137 20.43 -23.21 -5.64
CA GLY A 137 21.04 -23.33 -6.95
C GLY A 137 22.54 -23.00 -6.98
N GLU A 138 22.96 -21.96 -6.25
CA GLU A 138 24.38 -21.60 -6.07
C GLU A 138 25.16 -22.71 -5.35
N LEU A 139 24.52 -23.37 -4.37
CA LEU A 139 25.05 -24.52 -3.63
C LEU A 139 24.89 -25.87 -4.38
N LYS A 140 24.27 -25.86 -5.58
CA LYS A 140 23.97 -27.05 -6.40
C LYS A 140 23.06 -28.07 -5.71
N LEU A 141 22.20 -27.61 -4.82
CA LEU A 141 21.18 -28.43 -4.16
C LEU A 141 19.95 -28.60 -5.06
N ALA A 142 19.40 -29.80 -5.09
CA ALA A 142 18.18 -30.13 -5.81
C ALA A 142 16.98 -30.11 -4.86
N PHE A 143 15.89 -29.46 -5.26
CA PHE A 143 14.65 -29.51 -4.48
C PHE A 143 13.86 -30.80 -4.79
N ASN A 144 13.74 -31.67 -3.80
CA ASN A 144 12.94 -32.88 -3.90
C ASN A 144 11.46 -32.54 -3.74
N LYS A 145 10.69 -32.70 -4.82
CA LYS A 145 9.25 -32.36 -4.84
C LYS A 145 8.38 -33.24 -3.95
N THR A 146 8.87 -34.43 -3.60
CA THR A 146 8.16 -35.40 -2.76
C THR A 146 8.36 -35.10 -1.29
N SER A 147 9.62 -34.97 -0.84
CA SER A 147 9.94 -34.65 0.56
C SER A 147 9.77 -33.16 0.88
N LYS A 148 9.75 -32.30 -0.14
CA LYS A 148 9.76 -30.83 -0.04
C LYS A 148 11.01 -30.27 0.67
N LEU A 149 12.13 -30.95 0.50
CA LEU A 149 13.42 -30.61 1.09
C LEU A 149 14.49 -30.53 -0.02
N TYR A 150 15.58 -29.83 0.27
CA TYR A 150 16.78 -29.79 -0.56
C TYR A 150 17.69 -30.99 -0.27
N GLU A 151 18.31 -31.54 -1.31
CA GLU A 151 19.25 -32.68 -1.32
C GLU A 151 20.40 -32.47 -2.32
#